data_AF-A0A6G9SE01-F1
#
_entry.id   AF-A0A6G9SE01-F1
#
_cell.length_a   1.000
_cell.length_b   1.000
_cell.length_c   1.000
_cell.angle_alpha   90.00
_cell.angle_beta   90.00
_cell.angle_gamma   90.00
#
_symmetry.space_group_name_H-M   'P 1'
#
loop_
_entity.id
_entity.type
_entity.pdbx_description
1 polymer ?
#
loop_
_entity_poly.entity_id
_entity_poly.type
_entity_poly.pdbx_seq_one_letter_code
_entity_poly.pdbx_strand_id
1 'polypeptide(L)'
;MPLKIIQNFDSSFTLEPQAQENLYKLLTNETFIQQISQQLKCEKAEFTELLFQPVPYSLNTPKGMPAEFEQYHNSDEYAIINVPPNFMFNAKIFHPSRLCAIYKII
;
A
#
# COMPACT_ATOMS: atom_id res chain seq x y z
N MET A 1 -14.94 -8.12 17.94
CA MET A 1 -13.50 -8.40 18.08
C MET A 1 -12.77 -7.29 17.35
N PRO A 2 -12.12 -6.33 18.04
CA PRO A 2 -11.45 -5.23 17.36
C PRO A 2 -10.13 -5.77 16.82
N LEU A 3 -10.01 -5.81 15.49
CA LEU A 3 -8.75 -6.11 14.81
C LEU A 3 -7.72 -5.11 15.33
N LYS A 4 -6.72 -5.62 16.05
CA LYS A 4 -5.51 -4.87 16.38
C LYS A 4 -4.93 -4.45 15.03
N ILE A 5 -5.03 -3.17 14.72
CA ILE A 5 -4.27 -2.52 13.66
C ILE A 5 -2.81 -2.72 14.05
N ILE A 6 -2.21 -3.78 13.51
CA ILE A 6 -0.79 -4.06 13.66
C ILE A 6 -0.10 -3.00 12.82
N GLN A 7 0.33 -1.93 13.49
CA GLN A 7 1.18 -0.87 12.94
C GLN A 7 2.60 -1.40 12.66
N ASN A 8 2.74 -2.53 11.97
CA ASN A 8 4.02 -2.96 11.44
C ASN A 8 4.27 -2.18 10.15
N PHE A 9 4.51 -0.89 10.32
CA PHE A 9 5.23 -0.12 9.33
C PHE A 9 6.69 -0.56 9.39
N ASP A 10 7.17 -1.04 8.25
CA ASP A 10 8.59 -1.21 7.95
C ASP A 10 9.37 -0.03 8.57
N SER A 11 10.34 -0.35 9.43
CA SER A 11 10.89 0.53 10.49
C SER A 11 11.71 1.74 9.98
N SER A 12 11.46 2.22 8.76
CA SER A 12 12.14 3.36 8.13
C SER A 12 11.29 4.61 7.93
N PHE A 13 9.96 4.55 8.06
CA PHE A 13 9.13 5.76 7.98
C PHE A 13 7.92 5.75 8.94
N THR A 14 7.74 6.87 9.64
CA THR A 14 6.60 7.09 10.52
C THR A 14 5.63 8.03 9.83
N LEU A 15 4.42 7.57 9.53
CA LEU A 15 3.34 8.46 9.10
C LEU A 15 2.71 9.11 10.32
N GLU A 16 2.44 10.42 10.24
CA GLU A 16 1.62 11.06 11.27
C GLU A 16 0.23 10.40 11.29
N PRO A 17 -0.39 10.17 12.47
CA PRO A 17 -1.68 9.49 12.57
C PRO A 17 -2.76 10.12 11.68
N GLN A 18 -2.75 11.45 11.57
CA GLN A 18 -3.66 12.20 10.72
C GLN A 18 -3.35 12.05 9.23
N ALA A 19 -2.07 11.99 8.85
CA ALA A 19 -1.64 11.71 7.48
C ALA A 19 -2.05 10.30 7.05
N GLN A 20 -1.85 9.31 7.93
CA GLN A 20 -2.26 7.93 7.71
C GLN A 20 -3.76 7.83 7.51
N GLU A 21 -4.56 8.40 8.41
CA GLU A 21 -6.03 8.35 8.30
C GLU A 21 -6.52 8.97 6.99
N ASN A 22 -5.95 10.12 6.58
CA ASN A 22 -6.28 10.77 5.33
C ASN A 22 -5.88 9.90 4.12
N LEU A 23 -4.68 9.31 4.14
CA LEU A 23 -4.23 8.41 3.09
C LEU A 23 -5.15 7.19 2.98
N TYR A 24 -5.54 6.60 4.11
CA TYR A 24 -6.38 5.41 4.14
C TYR A 24 -7.76 5.72 3.57
N LYS A 25 -8.36 6.85 3.94
CA LYS A 25 -9.64 7.31 3.35
C LYS A 25 -9.56 7.49 1.83
N LEU A 26 -8.42 7.91 1.30
CA LEU A 26 -8.20 8.02 -0.14
C LEU A 26 -8.02 6.64 -0.79
N LEU A 27 -7.25 5.75 -0.17
CA LEU A 27 -6.97 4.40 -0.65
C LEU A 27 -8.16 3.44 -0.55
N THR A 28 -9.09 3.69 0.37
CA THR A 28 -10.35 2.95 0.54
C THR A 28 -11.52 3.61 -0.20
N ASN A 29 -11.30 4.74 -0.86
CA ASN A 29 -12.34 5.43 -1.61
C ASN A 29 -12.89 4.53 -2.73
N GLU A 30 -14.21 4.39 -2.81
CA GLU A 30 -14.87 3.50 -3.78
C GLU A 30 -14.48 3.81 -5.23
N THR A 31 -14.28 5.08 -5.57
CA THR A 31 -13.83 5.50 -6.91
C THR A 31 -12.45 4.93 -7.22
N PHE A 32 -11.54 4.99 -6.25
CA PHE A 32 -10.18 4.48 -6.41
C PHE A 32 -10.15 2.96 -6.45
N ILE A 33 -10.93 2.29 -5.59
CA ILE A 33 -11.10 0.83 -5.60
C ILE A 33 -11.64 0.35 -6.95
N GLN A 34 -12.65 1.04 -7.50
CA GLN A 34 -13.20 0.72 -8.81
C GLN A 34 -12.15 0.86 -9.92
N GLN A 35 -11.34 1.92 -9.89
CA GLN A 35 -10.23 2.11 -10.83
C GLN A 35 -9.20 0.98 -10.73
N ILE A 36 -8.79 0.61 -9.52
CA ILE A 36 -7.85 -0.50 -9.28
C ILE A 36 -8.46 -1.81 -9.79
N SER A 37 -9.71 -2.09 -9.47
CA SER A 37 -10.39 -3.33 -9.87
C SER A 37 -10.47 -3.44 -11.40
N GLN A 38 -10.79 -2.34 -12.10
CA GLN A 38 -10.76 -2.28 -13.56
C GLN A 38 -9.36 -2.47 -14.14
N GLN A 39 -8.34 -1.86 -13.53
CA GLN A 39 -6.94 -1.98 -13.98
C GLN A 39 -6.42 -3.40 -13.82
N LEU A 40 -6.73 -4.05 -12.70
CA LEU A 40 -6.34 -5.42 -12.39
C LEU A 40 -7.22 -6.47 -13.09
N LYS A 41 -8.34 -6.04 -13.70
CA LYS A 41 -9.36 -6.91 -14.29
C LYS A 41 -9.94 -7.90 -13.28
N CYS A 42 -10.17 -7.42 -12.07
CA CYS A 42 -10.73 -8.18 -10.96
C CYS A 42 -12.16 -7.74 -10.66
N GLU A 43 -12.93 -8.61 -10.01
CA GLU A 43 -14.31 -8.31 -9.62
C GLU A 43 -14.34 -7.24 -8.53
N LYS A 44 -13.48 -7.39 -7.50
CA LYS A 44 -13.31 -6.39 -6.47
C LYS A 44 -11.88 -6.37 -5.91
N ALA A 45 -11.44 -5.21 -5.43
CA ALA A 45 -10.22 -5.05 -4.66
C ALA A 45 -10.55 -4.48 -3.27
N GLU A 46 -9.85 -4.95 -2.24
CA GLU A 46 -10.00 -4.47 -0.87
C GLU A 46 -8.64 -4.02 -0.35
N PHE A 47 -8.54 -2.78 0.15
CA PHE A 47 -7.30 -2.28 0.72
C PHE A 47 -7.00 -3.02 2.03
N THR A 48 -5.84 -3.66 2.11
CA THR A 48 -5.45 -4.48 3.27
C THR A 48 -4.89 -3.68 4.44
N GLU A 49 -4.87 -2.35 4.33
CA GLU A 49 -4.24 -1.45 5.30
C GLU A 49 -2.72 -1.65 5.45
N LEU A 50 -2.12 -2.44 4.56
CA LEU A 50 -0.68 -2.65 4.47
C LEU A 50 -0.06 -1.68 3.46
N LEU A 51 0.98 -0.99 3.92
CA LEU A 51 1.78 -0.06 3.13
C LEU A 51 3.24 -0.36 3.33
N PHE A 52 4.02 -0.20 2.28
CA PHE A 52 5.47 -0.31 2.36
C PHE A 52 6.15 0.68 1.43
N GLN A 53 7.40 1.00 1.75
CA GLN A 53 8.25 1.77 0.87
C GLN A 53 9.00 0.82 -0.05
N PRO A 54 8.93 0.99 -1.38
CA PRO A 54 9.77 0.21 -2.28
C PRO A 54 11.24 0.55 -2.01
N VAL A 55 12.06 -0.49 -1.86
CA VAL A 55 13.49 -0.36 -1.57
C VAL A 55 14.28 -0.36 -2.88
N PRO A 56 15.44 0.31 -2.94
CA PRO A 56 16.32 0.19 -4.09
C PRO A 56 16.72 -1.27 -4.31
N TYR A 57 16.94 -1.62 -5.58
CA TYR A 57 17.48 -2.92 -5.95
C TYR A 57 18.81 -3.15 -5.23
N SER A 58 18.93 -4.27 -4.52
CA SER A 58 20.17 -4.73 -3.90
C SER A 58 20.32 -6.23 -4.08
N LEU A 59 21.52 -6.75 -3.79
CA LEU A 59 21.80 -8.19 -3.79
C LEU A 59 20.85 -8.98 -2.86
N ASN A 60 20.34 -8.34 -1.80
CA ASN A 60 19.40 -8.93 -0.86
C ASN A 60 17.92 -8.64 -1.19
N THR A 61 17.65 -7.69 -2.08
CA THR A 61 16.30 -7.23 -2.46
C THR A 61 16.17 -7.13 -4.00
N PRO A 62 16.29 -8.26 -4.72
CA PRO A 62 16.30 -8.26 -6.18
C PRO A 62 15.00 -7.75 -6.82
N LYS A 63 13.89 -7.77 -6.07
CA LYS A 63 12.57 -7.29 -6.52
C LYS A 63 12.26 -5.85 -6.09
N GLY A 64 13.20 -5.14 -5.44
CA GLY A 64 12.98 -3.78 -4.97
C GLY A 64 11.87 -3.66 -3.92
N MET A 65 11.62 -4.73 -3.16
CA MET A 65 10.62 -4.81 -2.10
C MET A 65 11.21 -5.49 -0.86
N PRO A 66 10.71 -5.18 0.35
CA PRO A 66 11.09 -5.89 1.56
C PRO A 66 10.62 -7.35 1.52
N ALA A 67 11.40 -8.26 2.12
CA ALA A 67 11.12 -9.70 2.10
C ALA A 67 9.74 -10.06 2.69
N GLU A 68 9.28 -9.28 3.67
CA GLU A 68 7.95 -9.44 4.29
C GLU A 68 6.80 -9.22 3.29
N PHE A 69 7.01 -8.39 2.26
CA PHE A 69 6.00 -8.09 1.26
C PHE A 69 6.15 -8.89 -0.04
N GLU A 70 7.25 -9.63 -0.22
CA GLU A 70 7.46 -10.50 -1.38
C GLU A 70 6.37 -11.58 -1.50
N GLN A 71 5.80 -12.03 -0.38
CA GLN A 71 4.71 -13.01 -0.38
C GLN A 71 3.47 -12.51 -1.13
N TYR A 72 3.16 -11.21 -1.05
CA TYR A 72 2.01 -10.61 -1.74
C TYR A 72 2.29 -10.41 -3.22
N HIS A 73 3.55 -10.22 -3.62
CA HIS A 73 3.91 -10.18 -5.03
C HIS A 73 3.84 -11.57 -5.68
N ASN A 74 4.13 -12.63 -4.94
CA ASN A 74 4.10 -14.00 -5.45
C ASN A 74 2.70 -14.64 -5.40
N SER A 75 1.69 -13.93 -4.88
CA SER A 75 0.33 -14.42 -4.74
C SER A 75 -0.60 -13.70 -5.70
N ASP A 76 -1.35 -14.46 -6.50
CA ASP A 76 -2.38 -13.92 -7.40
C ASP A 76 -3.62 -13.38 -6.64
N GLU A 77 -3.72 -13.62 -5.33
CA GLU A 77 -4.80 -13.10 -4.48
C GLU A 77 -4.55 -11.66 -4.03
N TYR A 78 -3.33 -11.13 -4.24
CA TYR A 78 -2.96 -9.79 -3.81
C TYR A 78 -2.39 -8.98 -4.97
N ALA A 79 -2.65 -7.68 -4.92
CA ALA A 79 -2.14 -6.72 -5.88
C ALA A 79 -1.39 -5.60 -5.17
N ILE A 80 -0.23 -5.26 -5.69
CA ILE A 80 0.60 -4.17 -5.18
C ILE A 80 0.40 -2.96 -6.08
N ILE A 81 -0.18 -1.89 -5.53
CA ILE A 81 -0.46 -0.65 -6.24
C ILE A 81 0.44 0.45 -5.73
N ASN A 82 1.09 1.17 -6.64
CA ASN A 82 1.85 2.37 -6.27
C ASN A 82 0.88 3.47 -5.88
N VAL A 83 1.05 4.02 -4.68
CA VAL A 83 0.24 5.13 -4.18
C VAL A 83 0.50 6.36 -5.07
N PRO A 84 -0.55 6.96 -5.65
CA PRO A 84 -0.38 8.15 -6.47
C PRO A 84 0.24 9.31 -5.67
N PRO A 85 1.14 10.12 -6.27
CA PRO A 85 1.76 11.24 -5.57
C PRO A 85 0.73 12.28 -5.11
N ASN A 86 -0.40 12.41 -5.81
CA ASN A 86 -1.50 13.26 -5.39
C ASN A 86 -2.08 12.82 -4.03
N PHE A 87 -2.16 11.52 -3.76
CA PHE A 87 -2.72 10.99 -2.51
C PHE A 87 -1.75 11.25 -1.36
N MET A 88 -0.46 11.00 -1.60
CA MET A 88 0.61 11.32 -0.65
C MET A 88 0.60 12.82 -0.30
N PHE A 89 0.46 13.69 -1.30
CA PHE A 89 0.39 15.13 -1.10
C PHE A 89 -0.87 15.57 -0.31
N ASN A 90 -2.04 15.02 -0.63
CA ASN A 90 -3.27 15.29 0.11
C ASN A 90 -3.19 14.82 1.57
N ALA A 91 -2.49 13.71 1.80
CA ALA A 91 -2.19 13.21 3.13
C ALA A 91 -1.04 13.94 3.85
N LYS A 92 -0.42 14.95 3.22
CA LYS A 92 0.77 15.67 3.72
C LYS A 92 2.00 14.76 3.96
N ILE A 93 2.13 13.71 3.17
CA ILE A 93 3.25 12.77 3.18
C ILE A 93 4.30 13.28 2.19
N PHE A 94 5.39 13.84 2.72
CA PHE A 94 6.52 14.32 1.93
C PHE A 94 7.69 13.33 1.89
N HIS A 95 7.78 12.47 2.91
CA HIS A 95 8.72 11.35 2.98
C HIS A 95 8.00 10.11 3.51
N PRO A 96 8.20 8.93 2.89
CA PRO A 96 9.06 8.64 1.76
C PRO A 96 8.51 9.14 0.41
N SER A 97 9.34 9.20 -0.64
CA SER A 97 8.92 9.70 -1.97
C SER A 97 8.04 8.72 -2.76
N ARG A 98 8.04 7.44 -2.38
CA ARG A 98 7.23 6.38 -2.99
C ARG A 98 6.64 5.52 -1.90
N LEU A 99 5.37 5.18 -2.06
CA LEU A 99 4.64 4.23 -1.23
C LEU A 99 3.93 3.23 -2.12
N CYS A 100 3.89 1.98 -1.67
CA CYS A 100 3.12 0.91 -2.28
C CYS A 100 2.06 0.45 -1.28
N ALA A 101 0.83 0.29 -1.78
CA ALA A 101 -0.33 -0.19 -1.05
C ALA A 101 -0.69 -1.60 -1.53
N ILE A 102 -1.08 -2.46 -0.58
CA ILE A 102 -1.46 -3.83 -0.88
C ILE A 102 -2.97 -3.95 -0.86
N TYR A 103 -3.49 -4.50 -1.95
CA TYR A 103 -4.90 -4.79 -2.15
C TYR A 103 -5.08 -6.29 -2.20
N LYS A 104 -6.15 -6.78 -1.57
CA LYS A 104 -6.62 -8.15 -1.73
C LYS A 104 -7.65 -8.18 -2.84
N ILE A 105 -7.47 -9.08 -3.80
CA ILE A 105 -8.43 -9.34 -4.85
C ILE A 105 -9.54 -10.24 -4.27
N ILE A 106 -10.80 -9.86 -4.50
CA ILE A 106 -12.00 -10.60 -4.09
C ILE A 106 -12.81 -10.94 -5.34
#